data_AF-A0A0R3ARS4-F1
#
_entry.id   AF-A0A0R3ARS4-F1
#
_cell.length_a   1.000
_cell.length_b   1.000
_cell.length_c   1.000
_cell.angle_alpha   90.00
_cell.angle_beta   90.00
_cell.angle_gamma   90.00
#
_symmetry.space_group_name_H-M   'P 1'
#
loop_
_entity.id
_entity.type
_entity.pdbx_description
1 polymer ?
#
loop_
_entity_poly.entity_id
_entity_poly.type
_entity_poly.pdbx_seq_one_letter_code
_entity_poly.pdbx_strand_id
1 'polypeptide(L)'
;MTHTQTLAMLPAPKLPQAVGNGISALASTHLQVDISPYSGMEEGDLIELFWNNCFAASRKVTACKIGTFTHLWVPESFVQDGPARVHYQVLQIGHGPMRSAVALVRVKTNYPGGQPAPCLNHESDENQNLAPVGLPETIRRYGVNSNQVRRGIPLTIEPYLNMSTGDAITLRWGDVRLDLPKIQAKNVGLAVQVWVPSQIIVEAGDDCRLEVTYCILDRVGNNSRWAPARTLRIAACTPATPTQPASPAPGYQPRRFGSPCEPG
;
A
#
# COMPACT_ATOMS: atom_id res chain seq x y z
N MET A 1 -19.49 -55.33 -1.95
CA MET A 1 -18.94 -54.23 -2.78
C MET A 1 -18.91 -52.99 -1.91
N THR A 2 -17.72 -52.40 -1.77
CA THR A 2 -17.39 -51.29 -0.87
C THR A 2 -18.24 -50.06 -1.18
N HIS A 3 -19.09 -49.65 -0.22
CA HIS A 3 -19.69 -48.32 -0.20
C HIS A 3 -18.55 -47.30 -0.05
N THR A 4 -18.24 -46.58 -1.12
CA THR A 4 -17.46 -45.34 -1.01
C THR A 4 -18.37 -44.33 -0.34
N GLN A 5 -18.36 -44.32 1.00
CA GLN A 5 -19.07 -43.33 1.80
C GLN A 5 -18.38 -41.99 1.54
N THR A 6 -18.93 -41.20 0.62
CA THR A 6 -18.51 -39.82 0.39
C THR A 6 -18.74 -39.08 1.71
N LEU A 7 -17.69 -38.93 2.52
CA LEU A 7 -17.72 -38.16 3.77
C LEU A 7 -18.39 -36.83 3.46
N ALA A 8 -19.56 -36.59 4.08
CA ALA A 8 -20.28 -35.34 3.94
C ALA A 8 -19.38 -34.21 4.46
N MET A 9 -18.70 -33.54 3.55
CA MET A 9 -17.68 -32.54 3.86
C MET A 9 -18.41 -31.24 4.19
N LEU A 10 -18.31 -30.80 5.45
CA LEU A 10 -18.88 -29.53 5.89
C LEU A 10 -18.24 -28.35 5.11
N PRO A 11 -18.94 -27.22 4.92
CA PRO A 11 -18.39 -26.09 4.19
C PRO A 11 -17.13 -25.54 4.88
N ALA A 12 -16.21 -24.98 4.10
CA ALA A 12 -14.98 -24.40 4.64
C ALA A 12 -15.29 -23.26 5.62
N PRO A 13 -14.46 -23.08 6.67
CA PRO A 13 -14.58 -21.92 7.55
C PRO A 13 -14.31 -20.62 6.79
N LYS A 14 -15.00 -19.55 7.17
CA LYS A 14 -14.79 -18.20 6.61
C LYS A 14 -13.98 -17.35 7.58
N LEU A 15 -13.05 -16.56 7.04
CA LEU A 15 -12.24 -15.62 7.83
C LEU A 15 -12.60 -14.20 7.36
N PRO A 16 -13.51 -13.49 8.06
CA PRO A 16 -14.02 -12.20 7.59
C PRO A 16 -12.94 -11.11 7.51
N GLN A 17 -11.87 -11.23 8.30
CA GLN A 17 -10.75 -10.28 8.31
C GLN A 17 -9.71 -10.55 7.22
N ALA A 18 -9.87 -11.61 6.41
CA ALA A 18 -8.93 -11.95 5.37
C ALA A 18 -9.08 -11.01 4.16
N VAL A 19 -7.97 -10.47 3.66
CA VAL A 19 -7.90 -9.77 2.38
C VAL A 19 -7.64 -10.81 1.30
N GLY A 20 -8.70 -11.26 0.63
CA GLY A 20 -8.64 -12.45 -0.22
C GLY A 20 -8.35 -13.68 0.62
N ASN A 21 -7.17 -14.28 0.46
CA ASN A 21 -6.68 -15.38 1.30
C ASN A 21 -5.58 -14.95 2.28
N GLY A 22 -5.36 -13.64 2.43
CA GLY A 22 -4.27 -13.06 3.23
C GLY A 22 -4.71 -12.63 4.63
N ILE A 23 -3.96 -12.99 5.67
CA ILE A 23 -4.15 -12.48 7.04
C ILE A 23 -3.02 -11.48 7.34
N SER A 24 -3.41 -10.24 7.62
CA SER A 24 -2.50 -9.15 8.03
C SER A 24 -2.04 -9.29 9.48
N ALA A 25 -1.00 -8.56 9.84
CA ALA A 25 -0.50 -8.47 11.21
C ALA A 25 -1.56 -7.91 12.19
N LEU A 26 -2.42 -7.01 11.73
CA LEU A 26 -3.54 -6.53 12.54
C LEU A 26 -4.59 -7.62 12.71
N ALA A 27 -4.96 -8.31 11.63
CA ALA A 27 -5.92 -9.40 11.68
C ALA A 27 -5.45 -10.60 12.52
N SER A 28 -4.13 -10.85 12.62
CA SER A 28 -3.60 -11.96 13.43
C SER A 28 -3.79 -11.78 14.94
N THR A 29 -3.90 -10.54 15.43
CA THR A 29 -4.08 -10.26 16.88
C THR A 29 -5.44 -10.69 17.41
N HIS A 30 -6.47 -10.66 16.58
CA HIS A 30 -7.84 -10.99 16.97
C HIS A 30 -8.56 -11.70 15.83
N LEU A 31 -8.06 -12.89 15.47
CA LEU A 31 -8.51 -13.61 14.28
C LEU A 31 -9.82 -14.36 14.54
N GLN A 32 -10.89 -13.90 13.90
CA GLN A 32 -12.21 -14.54 13.94
C GLN A 32 -12.35 -15.58 12.82
N VAL A 33 -12.96 -16.71 13.16
CA VAL A 33 -13.38 -17.74 12.22
C VAL A 33 -14.89 -17.93 12.33
N ASP A 34 -15.55 -17.81 11.19
CA ASP A 34 -16.99 -17.96 11.03
C ASP A 34 -17.31 -19.32 10.43
N ILE A 35 -18.11 -20.08 11.16
CA ILE A 35 -18.62 -21.38 10.72
C ILE A 35 -20.10 -21.21 10.39
N SER A 36 -20.45 -21.50 9.14
CA SER A 36 -21.85 -21.48 8.69
C SER A 36 -22.67 -22.57 9.40
N PRO A 37 -23.97 -22.31 9.65
CA PRO A 37 -24.84 -23.36 10.15
C PRO A 37 -24.85 -24.54 9.17
N TYR A 38 -24.81 -25.75 9.71
CA TYR A 38 -24.79 -27.00 8.94
C TYR A 38 -26.11 -27.75 9.09
N SER A 39 -26.36 -28.66 8.15
CA SER A 39 -27.55 -29.51 8.19
C SER A 39 -27.47 -30.45 9.38
N GLY A 40 -28.56 -30.56 10.15
CA GLY A 40 -28.59 -31.38 11.37
C GLY A 40 -27.90 -30.76 12.58
N MET A 41 -27.66 -29.44 12.59
CA MET A 41 -27.11 -28.73 13.76
C MET A 41 -28.06 -28.81 14.95
N GLU A 42 -27.59 -29.38 16.06
CA GLU A 42 -28.38 -29.61 17.26
C GLU A 42 -27.74 -28.99 18.52
N GLU A 43 -28.56 -28.76 19.54
CA GLU A 43 -28.04 -28.39 20.85
C GLU A 43 -27.23 -29.56 21.41
N GLY A 44 -26.01 -29.26 21.85
CA GLY A 44 -25.11 -30.30 22.34
C GLY A 44 -23.89 -30.52 21.45
N ASP A 45 -24.00 -30.19 20.17
CA ASP A 45 -22.93 -30.39 19.19
C ASP A 45 -21.66 -29.64 19.59
N LEU A 46 -20.51 -30.32 19.53
CA LEU A 46 -19.22 -29.71 19.82
C LEU A 46 -18.49 -29.40 18.52
N ILE A 47 -18.21 -28.13 18.30
CA ILE A 47 -17.45 -27.63 17.16
C ILE A 47 -16.01 -27.40 17.61
N GLU A 48 -15.06 -28.06 16.97
CA GLU A 48 -13.63 -27.91 17.25
C GLU A 48 -12.93 -27.30 16.04
N LEU A 49 -12.21 -26.21 16.26
CA LEU A 49 -11.43 -25.50 15.26
C LEU A 49 -9.96 -25.91 15.34
N PHE A 50 -9.40 -26.21 14.17
CA PHE A 50 -8.02 -26.59 13.99
C PHE A 50 -7.30 -25.58 13.10
N TRP A 51 -6.15 -25.12 13.59
CA TRP A 51 -5.20 -24.28 12.88
C TRP A 51 -3.91 -25.05 12.65
N ASN A 52 -3.52 -25.29 11.41
CA ASN A 52 -2.37 -26.14 11.06
C ASN A 52 -2.39 -27.52 11.73
N ASN A 53 -3.59 -28.11 11.85
CA ASN A 53 -3.86 -29.38 12.55
C ASN A 53 -3.68 -29.34 14.08
N CYS A 54 -3.40 -28.18 14.66
CA CYS A 54 -3.43 -27.99 16.10
C CYS A 54 -4.81 -27.51 16.55
N PHE A 55 -5.30 -28.03 17.67
CA PHE A 55 -6.52 -27.55 18.29
C PHE A 55 -6.37 -26.09 18.73
N ALA A 56 -7.19 -25.20 18.19
CA ALA A 56 -7.13 -23.77 18.44
C ALA A 56 -8.25 -23.30 19.38
N ALA A 57 -9.47 -23.76 19.15
CA ALA A 57 -10.63 -23.39 19.94
C ALA A 57 -11.74 -24.42 19.80
N SER A 58 -12.68 -24.45 20.74
CA SER A 58 -13.90 -25.23 20.63
C SER A 58 -15.10 -24.45 21.14
N ARG A 59 -16.28 -24.77 20.63
CA ARG A 59 -17.54 -24.25 21.13
C ARG A 59 -18.64 -25.28 21.04
N LYS A 60 -19.40 -25.39 22.12
CA LYS A 60 -20.63 -26.18 22.16
C LYS A 60 -21.80 -25.35 21.62
N VAL A 61 -22.61 -25.95 20.76
CA VAL A 61 -23.84 -25.36 20.23
C VAL A 61 -24.90 -25.35 21.33
N THR A 62 -25.51 -24.19 21.55
CA THR A 62 -26.64 -23.99 22.46
C THR A 62 -27.94 -23.80 21.68
N ALA A 63 -29.09 -24.09 22.28
CA ALA A 63 -30.40 -23.98 21.62
C ALA A 63 -30.61 -22.63 20.89
N CYS A 64 -30.19 -21.52 21.51
CA CYS A 64 -30.36 -20.17 20.95
C CYS A 64 -29.45 -19.86 19.75
N LYS A 65 -28.50 -20.75 19.43
CA LYS A 65 -27.51 -20.57 18.34
C LYS A 65 -27.70 -21.53 17.17
N ILE A 66 -28.69 -22.43 17.26
CA ILE A 66 -29.06 -23.32 16.15
C ILE A 66 -29.47 -22.47 14.94
N GLY A 67 -28.96 -22.84 13.76
CA GLY A 67 -29.23 -22.12 12.51
C GLY A 67 -28.50 -20.78 12.36
N THR A 68 -27.62 -20.41 13.29
CA THR A 68 -26.82 -19.17 13.22
C THR A 68 -25.33 -19.47 13.00
N PHE A 69 -24.57 -18.43 12.61
CA PHE A 69 -23.12 -18.54 12.49
C PHE A 69 -22.47 -18.79 13.85
N THR A 70 -21.54 -19.73 13.89
CA THR A 70 -20.70 -19.95 15.06
C THR A 70 -19.39 -19.20 14.87
N HIS A 71 -19.09 -18.30 15.81
CA HIS A 71 -17.84 -17.55 15.84
C HIS A 71 -16.86 -18.20 16.81
N LEU A 72 -15.64 -18.41 16.34
CA LEU A 72 -14.50 -18.91 17.11
C LEU A 72 -13.30 -17.99 16.91
N TRP A 73 -12.44 -17.90 17.92
CA TRP A 73 -11.24 -17.06 17.91
C TRP A 73 -10.00 -17.93 17.88
N VAL A 74 -9.06 -17.62 16.99
CA VAL A 74 -7.75 -18.28 16.97
C VAL A 74 -6.81 -17.49 17.87
N PRO A 75 -6.15 -18.12 18.86
CA PRO A 75 -5.17 -17.42 19.68
C PRO A 75 -3.98 -16.96 18.83
N GLU A 76 -3.49 -15.75 19.09
CA GLU A 76 -2.39 -15.12 18.34
C GLU A 76 -1.13 -16.00 18.27
N SER A 77 -0.86 -16.77 19.33
CA SER A 77 0.28 -17.69 19.40
C SER A 77 0.31 -18.77 18.31
N PHE A 78 -0.84 -19.10 17.72
CA PHE A 78 -0.95 -20.04 16.61
C PHE A 78 -0.74 -19.38 15.24
N VAL A 79 -0.93 -18.05 15.14
CA VAL A 79 -0.94 -17.30 13.88
C VAL A 79 0.49 -16.87 13.53
N GLN A 80 1.26 -17.83 12.99
CA GLN A 80 2.63 -17.60 12.54
C GLN A 80 2.69 -17.23 11.05
N ASP A 81 3.71 -16.46 10.66
CA ASP A 81 3.95 -16.06 9.26
C ASP A 81 4.10 -17.29 8.36
N GLY A 82 3.43 -17.27 7.20
CA GLY A 82 3.46 -18.35 6.22
C GLY A 82 2.09 -18.88 5.81
N PRO A 83 2.07 -19.99 5.03
CA PRO A 83 0.82 -20.64 4.67
C PRO A 83 0.20 -21.31 5.90
N ALA A 84 -1.10 -21.14 6.09
CA ALA A 84 -1.86 -21.77 7.15
C ALA A 84 -3.10 -22.48 6.61
N ARG A 85 -3.47 -23.56 7.30
CA ARG A 85 -4.60 -24.43 6.98
C ARG A 85 -5.60 -24.36 8.12
N VAL A 86 -6.83 -23.93 7.81
CA VAL A 86 -7.90 -23.80 8.79
C VAL A 86 -9.00 -24.77 8.44
N HIS A 87 -9.40 -25.59 9.41
CA HIS A 87 -10.56 -26.46 9.28
C HIS A 87 -11.20 -26.65 10.63
N TYR A 88 -12.46 -27.03 10.64
CA TYR A 88 -13.16 -27.45 11.84
C TYR A 88 -13.73 -28.85 11.68
N GLN A 89 -14.06 -29.48 12.81
CA GLN A 89 -14.87 -30.68 12.85
C GLN A 89 -16.02 -30.50 13.83
N VAL A 90 -17.10 -31.22 13.57
CA VAL A 90 -18.29 -31.26 14.40
C VAL A 90 -18.43 -32.66 14.99
N LEU A 91 -18.60 -32.71 16.30
CA LEU A 91 -18.87 -33.91 17.08
C LEU A 91 -20.33 -33.84 17.53
N GLN A 92 -21.17 -34.64 16.88
CA GLN A 92 -22.58 -34.78 17.26
C GLN A 92 -22.77 -36.02 18.11
N ILE A 93 -23.73 -35.98 19.02
CA ILE A 93 -24.02 -37.11 19.92
C ILE A 93 -24.56 -38.27 19.08
N GLY A 94 -23.90 -39.43 19.15
CA GLY A 94 -24.31 -40.63 18.41
C GLY A 94 -23.83 -40.72 16.96
N HIS A 95 -23.10 -39.71 16.45
CA HIS A 95 -22.50 -39.73 15.11
C HIS A 95 -20.97 -39.67 15.17
N GLY A 96 -20.33 -40.09 14.07
CA GLY A 96 -18.89 -39.92 13.90
C GLY A 96 -18.50 -38.44 13.66
N PRO A 97 -17.23 -38.06 13.89
CA PRO A 97 -16.76 -36.70 13.66
C PRO A 97 -16.91 -36.31 12.18
N MET A 98 -17.60 -35.21 11.92
CA MET A 98 -17.77 -34.65 10.59
C MET A 98 -16.75 -33.54 10.35
N ARG A 99 -15.90 -33.68 9.33
CA ARG A 99 -14.85 -32.71 9.01
C ARG A 99 -15.30 -31.75 7.91
N SER A 100 -14.87 -30.50 8.05
CA SER A 100 -15.03 -29.48 7.02
C SER A 100 -13.95 -29.51 5.95
N ALA A 101 -14.24 -28.85 4.85
CA ALA A 101 -13.26 -28.48 3.85
C ALA A 101 -12.18 -27.56 4.46
N VAL A 102 -10.93 -27.71 4.00
CA VAL A 102 -9.81 -26.91 4.50
C VAL A 102 -9.79 -25.56 3.79
N ALA A 103 -9.82 -24.46 4.56
CA ALA A 103 -9.51 -23.13 4.08
C ALA A 103 -7.98 -22.91 4.09
N LEU A 104 -7.42 -22.53 2.95
CA LEU A 104 -6.01 -22.19 2.81
C LEU A 104 -5.84 -20.67 2.90
N VAL A 105 -5.09 -20.20 3.88
CA VAL A 105 -4.77 -18.79 4.06
C VAL A 105 -3.27 -18.58 4.09
N ARG A 106 -2.83 -17.35 3.84
CA ARG A 106 -1.43 -16.94 3.97
C ARG A 106 -1.35 -15.83 4.99
N VAL A 107 -0.72 -16.12 6.11
CA VAL A 107 -0.44 -15.14 7.15
C VAL A 107 0.82 -14.39 6.77
N LYS A 108 0.77 -13.06 6.86
CA LYS A 108 1.96 -12.23 6.83
C LYS A 108 1.89 -11.23 7.97
N THR A 109 2.67 -11.49 9.01
CA THR A 109 2.74 -10.63 10.22
C THR A 109 3.82 -9.55 10.08
N ASN A 110 4.74 -9.73 9.13
CA ASN A 110 5.84 -8.82 8.89
C ASN A 110 5.43 -7.67 7.97
N TYR A 111 5.53 -6.43 8.47
CA TYR A 111 5.22 -5.23 7.69
C TYR A 111 6.26 -4.97 6.60
N PRO A 112 5.85 -4.47 5.42
CA PRO A 112 6.78 -3.96 4.42
C PRO A 112 7.57 -2.79 5.01
N GLY A 113 8.90 -2.83 4.92
CA GLY A 113 9.78 -1.88 5.57
C GLY A 113 9.99 -2.14 7.07
N GLY A 114 9.55 -3.28 7.61
CA GLY A 114 9.70 -3.59 9.04
C GLY A 114 8.64 -2.93 9.93
N GLN A 115 8.62 -3.32 11.21
CA GLN A 115 7.69 -2.78 12.19
C GLN A 115 7.98 -1.28 12.38
N PRO A 116 7.03 -0.38 12.10
CA PRO A 116 7.22 1.04 12.41
C PRO A 116 7.41 1.15 13.93
N ALA A 117 8.49 1.82 14.35
CA ALA A 117 8.73 2.05 15.77
C ALA A 117 7.51 2.81 16.34
N PRO A 118 7.02 2.45 17.54
CA PRO A 118 6.02 3.26 18.21
C PRO A 118 6.62 4.65 18.42
N CYS A 119 6.14 5.63 17.66
CA CYS A 119 6.64 6.99 17.77
C CYS A 119 6.31 7.52 19.17
N LEU A 120 7.30 8.08 19.87
CA LEU A 120 7.12 8.76 21.17
C LEU A 120 6.31 10.07 21.04
N ASN A 121 6.01 10.45 19.81
CA ASN A 121 5.37 11.66 19.35
C ASN A 121 4.31 11.22 18.33
N HIS A 122 3.04 11.33 18.75
CA HIS A 122 1.82 10.85 18.08
C HIS A 122 1.55 11.36 16.64
N GLU A 123 2.49 12.11 16.04
CA GLU A 123 2.24 12.97 14.88
C GLU A 123 3.02 12.55 13.61
N SER A 124 3.96 11.60 13.69
CA SER A 124 4.72 11.18 12.51
C SER A 124 4.28 9.80 12.02
N ASP A 125 3.54 9.76 10.91
CA ASP A 125 3.15 8.55 10.17
C ASP A 125 4.31 8.03 9.29
N GLU A 126 5.55 8.21 9.75
CA GLU A 126 6.79 7.97 8.99
C GLU A 126 7.54 6.73 9.49
N ASN A 127 7.93 5.86 8.57
CA ASN A 127 8.71 4.66 8.85
C ASN A 127 10.18 4.87 8.50
N GLN A 128 11.00 5.15 9.52
CA GLN A 128 12.45 5.39 9.40
C GLN A 128 13.25 4.18 8.89
N ASN A 129 12.65 2.99 8.85
CA ASN A 129 13.31 1.80 8.30
C ASN A 129 13.27 1.77 6.76
N LEU A 130 12.46 2.63 6.12
CA LEU A 130 12.42 2.79 4.67
C LEU A 130 13.47 3.80 4.22
N ALA A 131 14.10 3.54 3.08
CA ALA A 131 14.98 4.50 2.45
C ALA A 131 14.16 5.64 1.84
N PRO A 132 14.57 6.91 1.97
CA PRO A 132 13.96 8.00 1.23
C PRO A 132 14.15 7.79 -0.28
N VAL A 133 13.28 8.39 -1.09
CA VAL A 133 13.37 8.27 -2.55
C VAL A 133 14.75 8.68 -3.08
N GLY A 134 15.30 7.86 -3.97
CA GLY A 134 16.53 8.09 -4.68
C GLY A 134 16.28 8.96 -5.90
N LEU A 135 16.99 10.09 -5.99
CA LEU A 135 16.87 11.03 -7.10
C LEU A 135 18.25 11.35 -7.65
N PRO A 136 18.36 11.65 -8.96
CA PRO A 136 19.60 12.10 -9.57
C PRO A 136 20.23 13.25 -8.79
N GLU A 137 21.55 13.20 -8.63
CA GLU A 137 22.29 14.20 -7.86
C GLU A 137 22.10 15.63 -8.38
N THR A 138 21.93 15.78 -9.69
CA THR A 138 21.63 17.06 -10.34
C THR A 138 20.31 17.66 -9.83
N ILE A 139 19.26 16.85 -9.69
CA ILE A 139 17.96 17.28 -9.16
C ILE A 139 18.07 17.60 -7.68
N ARG A 140 18.84 16.80 -6.93
CA ARG A 140 19.06 17.02 -5.49
C ARG A 140 19.79 18.33 -5.20
N ARG A 141 20.79 18.69 -6.02
CA ARG A 141 21.61 19.89 -5.80
C ARG A 141 20.97 21.16 -6.37
N TYR A 142 20.38 21.07 -7.57
CA TYR A 142 19.95 22.24 -8.34
C TYR A 142 18.43 22.38 -8.47
N GLY A 143 17.66 21.40 -7.98
CA GLY A 143 16.22 21.35 -8.17
C GLY A 143 15.82 20.84 -9.55
N VAL A 144 14.51 20.85 -9.80
CA VAL A 144 13.91 20.41 -11.06
C VAL A 144 13.84 21.58 -12.03
N ASN A 145 14.42 21.41 -13.21
CA ASN A 145 14.36 22.38 -14.30
C ASN A 145 13.20 22.09 -15.28
N SER A 146 12.84 23.07 -16.12
CA SER A 146 11.74 22.94 -17.08
C SER A 146 11.90 21.81 -18.10
N ASN A 147 13.14 21.42 -18.45
CA ASN A 147 13.38 20.27 -19.31
C ASN A 147 13.04 18.95 -18.61
N GLN A 148 13.34 18.83 -17.32
CA GLN A 148 13.01 17.67 -16.49
C GLN A 148 11.50 17.61 -16.21
N VAL A 149 10.83 18.76 -16.01
CA VAL A 149 9.36 18.79 -15.93
C VAL A 149 8.73 18.23 -17.20
N ARG A 150 9.26 18.59 -18.39
CA ARG A 150 8.74 18.09 -19.68
C ARG A 150 9.04 16.62 -19.96
N ARG A 151 10.23 16.14 -19.59
CA ARG A 151 10.66 14.76 -19.89
C ARG A 151 10.17 13.76 -18.85
N GLY A 152 9.95 14.21 -17.62
CA GLY A 152 9.77 13.34 -16.46
C GLY A 152 11.08 13.15 -15.69
N ILE A 153 10.94 12.60 -14.49
CA ILE A 153 12.04 12.47 -13.53
C ILE A 153 12.24 10.98 -13.21
N PRO A 154 13.46 10.45 -13.38
CA PRO A 154 13.77 9.12 -12.88
C PRO A 154 13.88 9.17 -11.35
N LEU A 155 13.25 8.21 -10.70
CA LEU A 155 13.23 8.02 -9.26
C LEU A 155 13.54 6.55 -8.95
N THR A 156 14.32 6.33 -7.91
CA THR A 156 14.68 4.99 -7.44
C THR A 156 14.09 4.77 -6.05
N ILE A 157 13.47 3.61 -5.83
CA ILE A 157 13.12 3.12 -4.49
C ILE A 157 14.04 1.95 -4.18
N GLU A 158 14.84 2.07 -3.14
CA GLU A 158 15.74 1.00 -2.70
C GLU A 158 14.96 -0.22 -2.20
N PRO A 159 15.53 -1.44 -2.32
CA PRO A 159 14.89 -2.63 -1.78
C PRO A 159 14.71 -2.49 -0.27
N TYR A 160 13.53 -2.89 0.21
CA TYR A 160 13.14 -2.72 1.61
C TYR A 160 12.95 -4.08 2.31
N LEU A 161 12.97 -4.05 3.64
CA LEU A 161 12.77 -5.24 4.46
C LEU A 161 11.36 -5.82 4.23
N ASN A 162 11.24 -7.15 4.16
CA ASN A 162 9.98 -7.86 3.89
C ASN A 162 9.33 -7.53 2.54
N MET A 163 10.14 -7.06 1.56
CA MET A 163 9.73 -6.88 0.18
C MET A 163 9.18 -8.19 -0.37
N SER A 164 7.95 -8.14 -0.89
CA SER A 164 7.25 -9.34 -1.34
C SER A 164 6.56 -9.11 -2.67
N THR A 165 6.35 -10.20 -3.40
CA THR A 165 5.62 -10.12 -4.66
C THR A 165 4.21 -9.62 -4.39
N GLY A 166 3.73 -8.70 -5.24
CA GLY A 166 2.41 -8.09 -5.23
C GLY A 166 2.21 -6.96 -4.23
N ASP A 167 3.28 -6.54 -3.55
CA ASP A 167 3.30 -5.26 -2.87
C ASP A 167 2.94 -4.15 -3.88
N ALA A 168 2.02 -3.29 -3.49
CA ALA A 168 1.61 -2.11 -4.24
C ALA A 168 2.27 -0.89 -3.61
N ILE A 169 2.93 -0.07 -4.44
CA ILE A 169 3.62 1.13 -3.98
C ILE A 169 2.85 2.34 -4.50
N THR A 170 2.53 3.27 -3.61
CA THR A 170 1.94 4.56 -3.97
C THR A 170 2.98 5.63 -3.72
N LEU A 171 3.45 6.29 -4.78
CA LEU A 171 4.31 7.46 -4.71
C LEU A 171 3.45 8.70 -4.48
N ARG A 172 3.89 9.58 -3.57
CA ARG A 172 3.34 10.91 -3.37
C ARG A 172 4.35 11.95 -3.85
N TRP A 173 3.94 12.81 -4.77
CA TRP A 173 4.72 13.91 -5.32
C TRP A 173 3.98 15.22 -5.02
N GLY A 174 4.39 15.94 -3.97
CA GLY A 174 3.60 17.04 -3.40
C GLY A 174 2.26 16.49 -2.91
N ASP A 175 1.16 16.96 -3.50
CA ASP A 175 -0.19 16.47 -3.18
C ASP A 175 -0.74 15.43 -4.17
N VAL A 176 -0.01 15.16 -5.25
CA VAL A 176 -0.43 14.20 -6.28
C VAL A 176 0.05 12.79 -5.92
N ARG A 177 -0.81 11.80 -6.14
CA ARG A 177 -0.50 10.37 -5.92
C ARG A 177 -0.33 9.65 -7.25
N LEU A 178 0.67 8.77 -7.30
CA LEU A 178 0.98 7.91 -8.44
C LEU A 178 1.11 6.47 -7.95
N ASP A 179 0.17 5.63 -8.36
CA ASP A 179 0.22 4.20 -8.08
C ASP A 179 1.16 3.50 -9.06
N LEU A 180 2.14 2.78 -8.51
CA LEU A 180 3.12 2.05 -9.28
C LEU A 180 2.65 0.62 -9.56
N PRO A 181 3.18 -0.02 -10.61
CA PRO A 181 2.93 -1.44 -10.85
C PRO A 181 3.32 -2.28 -9.64
N LYS A 182 2.47 -3.27 -9.31
CA LYS A 182 2.74 -4.20 -8.21
C LYS A 182 4.06 -4.95 -8.43
N ILE A 183 4.80 -5.18 -7.35
CA ILE A 183 6.10 -5.86 -7.38
C ILE A 183 5.94 -7.28 -7.95
N GLN A 184 6.75 -7.61 -8.95
CA GLN A 184 6.79 -8.96 -9.54
C GLN A 184 7.84 -9.82 -8.84
N ALA A 185 7.71 -11.16 -8.92
CA ALA A 185 8.60 -12.07 -8.19
C ALA A 185 10.07 -11.89 -8.57
N LYS A 186 10.33 -11.57 -9.84
CA LYS A 186 11.66 -11.26 -10.37
C LYS A 186 12.27 -9.95 -9.86
N ASN A 187 11.46 -9.03 -9.32
CA ASN A 187 11.90 -7.72 -8.85
C ASN A 187 12.02 -7.66 -7.32
N VAL A 188 11.71 -8.75 -6.61
CA VAL A 188 11.85 -8.79 -5.15
C VAL A 188 13.34 -8.70 -4.79
N GLY A 189 13.67 -7.79 -3.87
CA GLY A 189 15.05 -7.53 -3.45
C GLY A 189 15.86 -6.65 -4.40
N LEU A 190 15.24 -6.12 -5.46
CA LEU A 190 15.87 -5.18 -6.39
C LEU A 190 15.31 -3.77 -6.21
N ALA A 191 16.12 -2.77 -6.53
CA ALA A 191 15.68 -1.38 -6.55
C ALA A 191 14.61 -1.17 -7.63
N VAL A 192 13.53 -0.49 -7.27
CA VAL A 192 12.42 -0.19 -8.17
C VAL A 192 12.73 1.13 -8.88
N GLN A 193 12.93 1.05 -10.20
CA GLN A 193 13.10 2.21 -11.06
C GLN A 193 11.74 2.73 -11.49
N VAL A 194 11.49 4.01 -11.22
CA VAL A 194 10.22 4.70 -11.45
C VAL A 194 10.48 5.88 -12.36
N TRP A 195 9.63 6.05 -13.37
CA TRP A 195 9.62 7.25 -14.18
C TRP A 195 8.41 8.10 -13.81
N VAL A 196 8.63 9.24 -13.16
CA VAL A 196 7.55 10.17 -12.79
C VAL A 196 7.15 10.94 -14.06
N PRO A 197 5.91 10.77 -14.56
CA PRO A 197 5.47 11.45 -15.78
C PRO A 197 5.37 12.96 -15.60
N SER A 198 5.50 13.71 -16.70
CA SER A 198 5.37 15.17 -16.68
C SER A 198 4.01 15.64 -16.15
N GLN A 199 2.93 14.88 -16.39
CA GLN A 199 1.60 15.25 -15.90
C GLN A 199 1.57 15.38 -14.38
N ILE A 200 2.15 14.42 -13.66
CA ILE A 200 2.19 14.40 -12.19
C ILE A 200 2.98 15.59 -11.66
N ILE A 201 4.09 15.93 -12.31
CA ILE A 201 4.96 17.04 -11.89
C ILE A 201 4.26 18.38 -12.10
N VAL A 202 3.59 18.56 -13.25
CA VAL A 202 2.86 19.80 -13.58
C VAL A 202 1.63 19.97 -12.69
N GLU A 203 0.90 18.88 -12.42
CA GLU A 203 -0.29 18.89 -11.57
C GLU A 203 0.04 19.24 -10.12
N ALA A 204 1.17 18.77 -9.61
CA ALA A 204 1.64 19.14 -8.27
C ALA A 204 2.07 20.61 -8.14
N GLY A 205 2.32 21.28 -9.28
CA GLY A 205 2.70 22.68 -9.32
C GLY A 205 4.14 22.97 -8.90
N ASP A 206 4.46 24.26 -8.88
CA ASP A 206 5.77 24.76 -8.46
C ASP A 206 5.80 24.99 -6.95
N ASP A 207 6.73 24.31 -6.28
CA ASP A 207 6.99 24.53 -4.85
C ASP A 207 8.50 24.49 -4.56
N CYS A 208 8.93 25.44 -3.73
CA CYS A 208 10.27 25.53 -3.18
C CYS A 208 10.57 24.48 -2.11
N ARG A 209 9.54 23.78 -1.60
CA ARG A 209 9.66 22.70 -0.61
C ARG A 209 8.77 21.50 -0.94
N LEU A 210 8.67 21.14 -2.22
CA LEU A 210 7.87 19.99 -2.64
C LEU A 210 8.39 18.71 -1.99
N GLU A 211 7.52 17.99 -1.27
CA GLU A 211 7.87 16.72 -0.64
C GLU A 211 7.55 15.53 -1.54
N VAL A 212 8.50 14.61 -1.64
CA VAL A 212 8.34 13.34 -2.33
C VAL A 212 8.53 12.21 -1.34
N THR A 213 7.52 11.36 -1.21
CA THR A 213 7.53 10.18 -0.34
C THR A 213 6.76 9.04 -1.01
N TYR A 214 6.78 7.85 -0.41
CA TYR A 214 6.00 6.70 -0.88
C TYR A 214 5.52 5.88 0.31
N CYS A 215 4.48 5.09 0.11
CA CYS A 215 4.07 4.05 1.04
C CYS A 215 3.82 2.74 0.28
N ILE A 216 3.86 1.63 1.00
CA ILE A 216 3.74 0.28 0.47
C ILE A 216 2.56 -0.41 1.16
N LEU A 217 1.66 -0.97 0.36
CA LEU A 217 0.60 -1.85 0.82
C LEU A 217 0.90 -3.27 0.31
N ASP A 218 1.07 -4.21 1.22
CA ASP A 218 1.30 -5.59 0.82
C ASP A 218 0.02 -6.32 0.39
N ARG A 219 0.18 -7.57 -0.07
CA ARG A 219 -0.93 -8.40 -0.53
C ARG A 219 -1.98 -8.74 0.52
N VAL A 220 -1.62 -8.71 1.81
CA VAL A 220 -2.53 -9.05 2.90
C VAL A 220 -3.10 -7.79 3.57
N GLY A 221 -2.70 -6.60 3.12
CA GLY A 221 -3.20 -5.31 3.61
C GLY A 221 -2.33 -4.67 4.70
N ASN A 222 -1.10 -5.14 4.94
CA ASN A 222 -0.18 -4.43 5.84
C ASN A 222 0.34 -3.16 5.13
N ASN A 223 0.26 -2.02 5.82
CA ASN A 223 0.74 -0.73 5.35
C ASN A 223 2.10 -0.41 5.98
N SER A 224 3.10 -0.07 5.16
CA SER A 224 4.44 0.28 5.62
C SER A 224 4.53 1.61 6.37
N ARG A 225 3.45 2.42 6.34
CA ARG A 225 3.47 3.86 6.65
C ARG A 225 4.30 4.62 5.59
N TRP A 226 4.39 5.94 5.71
CA TRP A 226 5.13 6.76 4.75
C TRP A 226 6.64 6.60 4.93
N ALA A 227 7.39 6.53 3.83
CA ALA A 227 8.83 6.61 3.88
C ALA A 227 9.30 8.03 4.23
N PRO A 228 10.56 8.21 4.66
CA PRO A 228 11.11 9.53 4.88
C PRO A 228 11.01 10.42 3.65
N ALA A 229 10.39 11.58 3.82
CA ALA A 229 10.14 12.51 2.74
C ALA A 229 11.44 13.15 2.24
N ARG A 230 11.53 13.35 0.93
CA ARG A 230 12.57 14.12 0.28
C ARG A 230 12.00 15.44 -0.21
N THR A 231 12.52 16.54 0.33
CA THR A 231 12.17 17.88 -0.16
C THR A 231 12.96 18.20 -1.43
N LEU A 232 12.27 18.74 -2.43
CA LEU A 232 12.81 19.21 -3.69
C LEU A 232 12.36 20.65 -3.96
N ARG A 233 13.16 21.33 -4.78
CA ARG A 233 12.80 22.64 -5.33
C ARG A 233 12.39 22.45 -6.77
N ILE A 234 11.15 22.77 -7.11
CA ILE A 234 10.70 22.85 -8.50
C ILE A 234 10.69 24.31 -8.89
N ALA A 235 11.53 24.64 -9.87
CA ALA A 235 11.48 25.93 -10.54
C ALA A 235 11.13 25.63 -12.00
N ALA A 236 9.86 25.30 -12.28
CA ALA A 236 9.40 25.48 -13.64
C ALA A 236 9.48 26.97 -13.94
N CYS A 237 9.96 27.30 -15.12
CA CYS A 237 10.22 28.68 -15.52
C CYS A 237 8.99 29.55 -15.21
N THR A 238 9.24 30.70 -14.58
CA THR A 238 8.39 31.88 -14.70
C THR A 238 7.88 31.95 -16.15
N PRO A 239 6.57 32.15 -16.42
CA PRO A 239 6.13 32.45 -17.76
C PRO A 239 7.00 33.59 -18.26
N ALA A 240 7.58 33.42 -19.45
CA ALA A 240 8.50 34.36 -20.06
C ALA A 240 8.01 35.78 -19.79
N THR A 241 8.88 36.60 -19.21
CA THR A 241 8.66 38.03 -19.04
C THR A 241 8.01 38.56 -20.32
N PRO A 242 6.87 39.27 -20.26
CA PRO A 242 6.33 39.88 -21.47
C PRO A 242 7.45 40.72 -22.06
N THR A 243 7.83 40.38 -23.29
CA THR A 243 8.81 41.10 -24.09
C THR A 243 8.58 42.59 -23.87
N GLN A 244 9.58 43.29 -23.34
CA GLN A 244 9.53 44.75 -23.26
C GLN A 244 9.06 45.26 -24.62
N PRO A 245 8.03 46.13 -24.69
CA PRO A 245 7.71 46.76 -25.95
C PRO A 245 8.97 47.50 -26.41
N ALA A 246 9.41 47.18 -27.62
CA ALA A 246 10.55 47.80 -28.26
C ALA A 246 10.45 49.32 -28.09
N SER A 247 11.50 49.95 -27.56
CA SER A 247 11.62 51.41 -27.59
C SER A 247 11.40 51.88 -29.02
N PRO A 248 10.54 52.90 -29.26
CA PRO A 248 10.38 53.44 -30.59
C PRO A 248 11.72 54.00 -31.08
N ALA A 249 12.07 53.65 -32.32
CA ALA A 249 13.24 54.17 -33.01
C ALA A 249 13.29 55.72 -32.91
N PRO A 250 14.47 56.33 -32.77
CA PRO A 250 14.58 57.78 -32.78
C PRO A 250 14.10 58.30 -34.15
N GLY A 251 13.01 59.05 -34.12
CA GLY A 251 12.44 59.71 -35.28
C GLY A 251 13.45 60.62 -35.94
N TYR A 252 13.59 60.45 -37.25
CA TYR A 252 14.35 61.28 -38.17
C TYR A 252 14.07 62.78 -37.93
N GLN A 253 15.10 63.54 -37.52
CA GLN A 253 15.05 65.00 -37.52
C GLN A 253 15.49 65.53 -38.91
N PRO A 254 14.61 66.23 -39.67
CA PRO A 254 15.06 66.91 -40.87
C PRO A 254 15.93 68.12 -40.49
N ARG A 255 17.06 68.26 -41.19
CA ARG A 255 17.99 69.40 -41.06
C ARG A 255 17.23 70.71 -41.32
N ARG A 256 17.25 71.63 -40.36
CA ARG A 256 16.87 73.03 -40.63
C ARG A 256 18.04 73.75 -41.28
N PHE A 257 17.77 74.30 -42.46
CA PHE A 257 18.66 75.15 -43.25
C PHE A 257 19.02 76.44 -42.46
N GLY A 258 20.25 76.95 -42.63
CA GLY A 258 20.68 78.30 -42.18
C GLY A 258 19.80 79.40 -42.80
N SER A 259 19.76 80.65 -42.37
CA SER A 259 20.74 81.65 -41.90
C SER A 259 19.91 82.96 -41.68
N PRO A 260 20.45 84.20 -41.48
CA PRO A 260 21.65 84.70 -40.80
C PRO A 260 21.34 85.90 -39.84
N CYS A 261 22.41 86.50 -39.31
CA CYS A 261 22.54 87.89 -38.85
C CYS A 261 22.27 88.25 -37.37
N GLU A 262 23.39 88.59 -36.70
CA GLU A 262 23.60 89.62 -35.67
C GLU A 262 22.85 90.96 -35.96
N PRO A 263 22.59 91.85 -34.97
CA PRO A 263 23.66 92.52 -34.19
C PRO A 263 23.33 92.94 -32.73
N GLY A 264 24.38 93.33 -31.99
CA GLY A 264 24.28 94.08 -30.73
C GLY A 264 25.43 93.83 -29.78
#